data_AF-A0A319BRT7-F1
#
_entry.id   AF-A0A319BRT7-F1
#
_cell.length_a   1.000
_cell.length_b   1.000
_cell.length_c   1.000
_cell.angle_alpha   90.00
_cell.angle_beta   90.00
_cell.angle_gamma   90.00
#
_symmetry.space_group_name_H-M   'P 1'
#
loop_
_entity.id
_entity.type
_entity.pdbx_description
1 polymer ?
#
loop_
_entity_poly.entity_id
_entity_poly.type
_entity_poly.pdbx_seq_one_letter_code
_entity_poly.pdbx_strand_id
1 'polypeptide(L)'
;MSRRAWNSVMEAITGRGSKVWEKLAKPTVGRGKTQWPKSASDLENHGVRFDYDGTIEENGLVYHKYQVQPNAGKIPSSWKDWRDKNGGTHAVIGTVKVKQDATKDDVDEALKSLEEQL
;
A
#
# COMPACT_ATOMS: atom_id res chain seq x y z
N MET A 1 -5.69 14.12 1.23
CA MET A 1 -6.07 13.03 2.18
C MET A 1 -5.62 13.44 3.58
N SER A 2 -6.14 12.90 4.71
CA SER A 2 -5.51 13.23 6.00
C SER A 2 -4.23 12.41 6.17
N ARG A 3 -3.09 13.06 6.40
CA ARG A 3 -1.81 12.40 6.74
C ARG A 3 -1.97 11.35 7.84
N ARG A 4 -2.87 11.61 8.78
CA ARG A 4 -3.23 10.67 9.86
C ARG A 4 -3.73 9.32 9.36
N ALA A 5 -4.53 9.28 8.29
CA ALA A 5 -5.05 8.04 7.72
C ALA A 5 -3.94 7.21 7.08
N TRP A 6 -3.01 7.86 6.37
CA TRP A 6 -1.83 7.19 5.81
C TRP A 6 -0.86 6.71 6.89
N ASN A 7 -0.61 7.51 7.93
CA ASN A 7 0.24 7.10 9.04
C ASN A 7 -0.27 5.84 9.74
N SER A 8 -1.59 5.68 9.86
CA SER A 8 -2.17 4.43 10.38
C SER A 8 -1.88 3.22 9.48
N VAL A 9 -1.78 3.41 8.16
CA VAL A 9 -1.39 2.36 7.21
C VAL A 9 0.10 2.05 7.35
N MET A 10 0.95 3.08 7.45
CA MET A 10 2.38 2.90 7.69
C MET A 10 2.66 2.15 8.98
N GLU A 11 2.05 2.55 10.10
CA GLU A 11 2.17 1.82 11.38
C GLU A 11 1.72 0.35 11.27
N ALA A 12 0.71 0.04 10.47
CA ALA A 12 0.32 -1.36 10.24
C ALA A 12 1.37 -2.15 9.45
N ILE A 13 2.11 -1.49 8.54
CA ILE A 13 3.09 -2.14 7.66
C ILE A 13 4.48 -2.22 8.31
N THR A 14 4.96 -1.09 8.83
CA THR A 14 6.32 -0.87 9.35
C THR A 14 6.34 -0.47 10.83
N GLY A 15 5.20 -0.51 11.54
CA GLY A 15 5.18 -0.28 12.99
C GLY A 15 5.94 -1.36 13.79
N ARG A 16 6.10 -1.11 15.09
CA ARG A 16 6.81 -2.03 16.00
C ARG A 16 6.13 -3.40 16.02
N GLY A 17 6.88 -4.46 15.75
CA GLY A 17 6.38 -5.84 15.73
C GLY A 17 5.64 -6.24 14.46
N SER A 18 5.45 -5.34 13.49
CA SER A 18 4.81 -5.70 12.22
C SER A 18 5.70 -6.60 11.36
N LYS A 19 5.06 -7.57 10.71
CA LYS A 19 5.62 -8.51 9.73
C LYS A 19 5.02 -8.31 8.34
N VAL A 20 4.22 -7.26 8.15
CA VAL A 20 3.56 -6.98 6.87
C VAL A 20 4.57 -6.50 5.82
N TRP A 21 5.58 -5.72 6.20
CA TRP A 21 6.64 -5.28 5.29
C TRP A 21 7.32 -6.45 4.55
N GLU A 22 7.50 -7.60 5.21
CA GLU A 22 8.08 -8.82 4.59
C GLU A 22 7.22 -9.30 3.40
N LYS A 23 5.90 -9.14 3.50
CA LYS A 23 4.94 -9.50 2.44
C LYS A 23 5.03 -8.55 1.24
N LEU A 24 5.49 -7.32 1.43
CA LEU A 24 5.69 -6.35 0.34
C LEU A 24 7.08 -6.50 -0.28
N ALA A 25 8.09 -6.89 0.51
CA ALA A 25 9.42 -7.23 0.01
C ALA A 25 9.44 -8.56 -0.76
N LYS A 26 8.53 -9.48 -0.43
CA LYS A 26 8.38 -10.82 -1.05
C LYS A 26 6.91 -11.11 -1.37
N PRO A 27 6.34 -10.51 -2.43
CA PRO A 27 4.96 -10.75 -2.81
C PRO A 27 4.71 -12.22 -3.14
N THR A 28 3.54 -12.71 -2.75
CA THR A 28 3.11 -14.10 -2.98
C THR A 28 1.92 -14.18 -3.93
N VAL A 29 1.31 -13.05 -4.26
CA VAL A 29 0.18 -12.97 -5.19
C VAL A 29 0.65 -12.66 -6.61
N GLY A 30 -0.13 -13.10 -7.60
CA GLY A 30 0.07 -12.71 -8.99
C GLY A 30 -0.30 -11.24 -9.26
N ARG A 31 0.10 -10.73 -10.42
CA ARG A 31 -0.22 -9.37 -10.87
C ARG A 31 -1.75 -9.12 -10.88
N GLY A 32 -2.16 -7.92 -10.48
CA GLY A 32 -3.55 -7.48 -10.38
C GLY A 32 -4.29 -8.02 -9.16
N LYS A 33 -3.60 -8.67 -8.21
CA LYS A 33 -4.18 -9.18 -6.96
C LYS A 33 -3.67 -8.38 -5.77
N THR A 34 -4.51 -8.31 -4.73
CA THR A 34 -4.17 -7.66 -3.47
C THR A 34 -3.15 -8.46 -2.69
N GLN A 35 -1.97 -7.89 -2.48
CA GLN A 35 -0.94 -8.47 -1.61
C GLN A 35 -1.27 -8.22 -0.12
N TRP A 36 -1.73 -7.01 0.20
CA TRP A 36 -2.15 -6.62 1.54
C TRP A 36 -3.16 -5.45 1.51
N PRO A 37 -4.11 -5.37 2.46
CA PRO A 37 -4.50 -6.39 3.43
C PRO A 37 -5.27 -7.54 2.78
N LYS A 38 -5.33 -8.71 3.45
CA LYS A 38 -6.07 -9.89 2.95
C LYS A 38 -7.34 -10.20 3.75
N SER A 39 -7.42 -9.81 5.01
CA SER A 39 -8.61 -10.05 5.82
C SER A 39 -9.66 -8.96 5.59
N ALA A 40 -10.95 -9.31 5.70
CA ALA A 40 -12.02 -8.33 5.58
C ALA A 40 -11.91 -7.24 6.66
N SER A 41 -11.58 -7.62 7.90
CA SER A 41 -11.39 -6.67 9.01
C SER A 41 -10.28 -5.66 8.70
N ASP A 42 -9.13 -6.11 8.21
CA ASP A 42 -8.02 -5.21 7.90
C ASP A 42 -8.33 -4.30 6.70
N LEU A 43 -9.05 -4.82 5.70
CA LEU A 43 -9.54 -4.01 4.58
C LEU A 43 -10.50 -2.90 5.05
N GLU A 44 -11.37 -3.20 6.01
CA GLU A 44 -12.26 -2.21 6.61
C GLU A 44 -11.55 -1.21 7.50
N ASN A 45 -10.53 -1.66 8.25
CA ASN A 45 -9.81 -0.82 9.21
C ASN A 45 -8.82 0.12 8.52
N HIS A 46 -8.05 -0.38 7.54
CA HIS A 46 -7.03 0.41 6.86
C HIS A 46 -7.58 1.20 5.68
N GLY A 47 -8.68 0.74 5.06
CA GLY A 47 -9.38 1.46 4.00
C GLY A 47 -8.68 1.47 2.63
N VAL A 48 -7.49 0.89 2.52
CA VAL A 48 -6.71 0.78 1.28
C VAL A 48 -6.25 -0.64 1.03
N ARG A 49 -5.91 -0.92 -0.23
CA ARG A 49 -5.30 -2.16 -0.67
C ARG A 49 -4.06 -1.87 -1.53
N PHE A 50 -3.07 -2.75 -1.40
CA PHE A 50 -1.83 -2.77 -2.14
C PHE A 50 -1.94 -3.90 -3.17
N ASP A 51 -2.34 -3.52 -4.38
CA ASP A 51 -2.51 -4.44 -5.50
C ASP A 51 -1.19 -4.58 -6.24
N TYR A 52 -0.68 -5.81 -6.35
CA TYR A 52 0.63 -6.08 -6.94
C TYR A 52 0.60 -5.86 -8.45
N ASP A 53 1.49 -5.03 -8.97
CA ASP A 53 1.58 -4.69 -10.41
C ASP A 53 2.83 -5.30 -11.08
N GLY A 54 3.44 -6.30 -10.45
CA GLY A 54 4.63 -6.99 -10.98
C GLY A 54 5.94 -6.32 -10.59
N THR A 55 7.01 -6.69 -11.30
CA THR A 55 8.35 -6.13 -11.10
C THR A 55 8.68 -5.07 -12.14
N ILE A 56 9.52 -4.12 -11.75
CA ILE A 56 10.16 -3.14 -12.64
C ILE A 56 11.66 -3.13 -12.34
N GLU A 57 12.46 -2.75 -13.34
CA GLU A 57 13.90 -2.58 -13.18
C GLU A 57 14.26 -1.10 -13.32
N GLU A 58 14.96 -0.55 -12.34
CA GLU A 58 15.42 0.84 -12.31
C GLU A 58 16.87 0.87 -11.84
N ASN A 59 17.77 1.45 -12.63
CA ASN A 59 19.20 1.55 -12.32
C ASN A 59 19.86 0.19 -11.97
N GLY A 60 19.45 -0.89 -12.64
CA GLY A 60 19.94 -2.26 -12.40
C GLY A 60 19.43 -2.90 -11.10
N LEU A 61 18.46 -2.28 -10.42
CA LEU A 61 17.78 -2.83 -9.25
C LEU A 61 16.35 -3.22 -9.61
N VAL A 62 15.91 -4.37 -9.09
CA VAL A 62 14.54 -4.86 -9.26
C VAL A 62 13.66 -4.38 -8.11
N TYR A 63 12.48 -3.87 -8.45
CA TYR A 63 11.47 -3.42 -7.50
C TYR A 63 10.14 -4.14 -7.73
N HIS A 64 9.48 -4.52 -6.64
CA HIS A 64 8.07 -4.89 -6.60
C HIS A 64 7.21 -3.63 -6.61
N LYS A 65 6.34 -3.51 -7.62
CA LYS A 65 5.45 -2.36 -7.79
C LYS A 65 4.06 -2.68 -7.23
N TYR A 66 3.49 -1.74 -6.49
CA TYR A 66 2.14 -1.84 -5.94
C TYR A 66 1.31 -0.61 -6.31
N GLN A 67 0.09 -0.83 -6.78
CA GLN A 67 -0.92 0.22 -6.88
C GLN A 67 -1.67 0.28 -5.55
N VAL A 68 -1.67 1.46 -4.92
CA VAL A 68 -2.46 1.69 -3.71
C VAL A 68 -3.83 2.19 -4.13
N GLN A 69 -4.88 1.45 -3.79
CA GLN A 69 -6.26 1.77 -4.18
C GLN A 69 -7.18 1.76 -2.94
N PRO A 70 -8.26 2.56 -2.91
CA PRO A 70 -9.21 2.55 -1.81
C PRO A 70 -10.07 1.27 -1.84
N ASN A 71 -10.33 0.67 -0.67
CA ASN A 71 -11.20 -0.50 -0.57
C ASN A 71 -12.67 -0.16 -0.94
N ALA A 72 -13.38 -1.14 -1.52
CA ALA A 72 -14.74 -0.94 -2.04
C ALA A 72 -15.83 -0.96 -0.95
N GLY A 73 -15.57 -1.69 0.14
CA GLY A 73 -16.53 -1.89 1.22
C GLY A 73 -16.60 -0.75 2.24
N LYS A 74 -16.99 -1.10 3.46
CA LYS A 74 -16.87 -0.22 4.62
C LYS A 74 -15.41 0.16 4.82
N ILE A 75 -15.14 1.45 4.96
CA ILE A 75 -13.79 2.01 5.13
C ILE A 75 -13.88 3.27 6.02
N PRO A 76 -12.76 3.74 6.59
CA PRO A 76 -12.73 4.99 7.33
C PRO A 76 -13.18 6.18 6.46
N SER A 77 -13.85 7.15 7.07
CA SER A 77 -14.44 8.30 6.36
C SER A 77 -13.42 9.06 5.51
N SER A 78 -12.18 9.23 5.99
CA SER A 78 -11.12 9.89 5.23
C SER A 78 -10.79 9.20 3.90
N TRP A 79 -10.83 7.86 3.87
CA TRP A 79 -10.61 7.09 2.66
C TRP A 79 -11.84 7.08 1.76
N LYS A 80 -13.04 7.05 2.35
CA LYS A 80 -14.30 7.17 1.62
C LYS A 80 -14.40 8.51 0.89
N ASP A 81 -14.18 9.61 1.60
CA ASP A 81 -14.27 10.95 1.01
C ASP A 81 -13.25 11.15 -0.11
N TRP A 82 -12.05 10.59 0.04
CA TRP A 82 -11.06 10.59 -1.04
C TRP A 82 -11.55 9.78 -2.23
N ARG A 83 -11.95 8.53 -2.01
CA ARG A 83 -12.44 7.62 -3.06
C ARG A 83 -13.57 8.24 -3.87
N ASP A 84 -14.57 8.79 -3.19
CA ASP A 84 -15.79 9.31 -3.80
C ASP A 84 -15.50 10.58 -4.65
N LYS A 85 -14.38 11.29 -4.37
CA LYS A 85 -13.91 12.46 -5.15
C LYS A 85 -12.94 12.12 -6.28
N ASN A 86 -12.30 10.95 -6.26
CA ASN A 86 -11.14 10.65 -7.11
C ASN A 86 -11.36 9.49 -8.09
N GLY A 87 -12.62 9.19 -8.44
CA GLY A 87 -12.93 8.17 -9.46
C GLY A 87 -13.22 6.78 -8.90
N GLY A 88 -13.54 6.68 -7.61
CA GLY A 88 -14.09 5.46 -7.02
C GLY A 88 -13.04 4.41 -6.66
N THR A 89 -13.46 3.15 -6.64
CA THR A 89 -12.69 2.04 -6.07
C THR A 89 -11.45 1.68 -6.85
N HIS A 90 -11.40 1.95 -8.16
CA HIS A 90 -10.26 1.65 -9.02
C HIS A 90 -9.28 2.82 -9.17
N ALA A 91 -9.54 3.94 -8.50
CA ALA A 91 -8.64 5.07 -8.45
C ALA A 91 -7.32 4.68 -7.77
N VAL A 92 -6.21 5.00 -8.41
CA VAL A 92 -4.87 4.78 -7.85
C VAL A 92 -4.51 6.00 -7.02
N ILE A 93 -4.40 5.82 -5.70
CA ILE A 93 -3.91 6.82 -4.74
C ILE A 93 -2.46 7.15 -5.04
N GLY A 94 -1.68 6.12 -5.34
CA GLY A 94 -0.29 6.25 -5.76
C GLY A 94 0.34 4.88 -6.01
N THR A 95 1.62 4.91 -6.34
CA THR A 95 2.41 3.70 -6.57
C THR A 95 3.50 3.60 -5.52
N VAL A 96 3.60 2.45 -4.87
CA VAL A 96 4.72 2.13 -3.98
C VAL A 96 5.65 1.16 -4.69
N LYS A 97 6.94 1.46 -4.68
CA LYS A 97 8.00 0.60 -5.24
C LYS A 97 8.85 0.09 -4.09
N VAL A 98 8.82 -1.21 -3.85
CA VAL A 98 9.62 -1.86 -2.81
C VAL A 98 10.73 -2.64 -3.47
N LYS A 99 11.99 -2.39 -3.09
CA LYS A 99 13.13 -3.13 -3.63
C LYS A 99 12.95 -4.64 -3.40
N GLN A 100 13.35 -5.46 -4.35
CA GLN A 100 13.37 -6.91 -4.13
C GLN A 100 14.28 -7.24 -2.94
N ASP A 101 13.82 -8.15 -2.07
CA ASP A 101 14.51 -8.52 -0.83
C ASP A 101 14.75 -7.32 0.12
N ALA A 102 13.91 -6.29 0.01
CA ALA A 102 13.94 -5.10 0.86
C ALA A 102 13.95 -5.43 2.35
N THR A 103 14.67 -4.60 3.09
CA THR A 103 14.56 -4.50 4.55
C THR A 103 13.28 -3.78 4.94
N LYS A 104 12.99 -3.78 6.25
CA LYS A 104 11.88 -3.00 6.79
C LYS A 104 12.02 -1.50 6.51
N ASP A 105 13.24 -0.98 6.62
CA ASP A 105 13.52 0.45 6.45
C ASP A 105 13.33 0.86 4.99
N ASP A 106 13.76 0.02 4.04
CA ASP A 106 13.49 0.24 2.60
C ASP A 106 11.98 0.33 2.30
N VAL A 107 11.16 -0.51 2.96
CA VAL A 107 9.70 -0.45 2.82
C VAL A 107 9.14 0.82 3.45
N ASP A 108 9.65 1.23 4.60
CA ASP A 108 9.21 2.45 5.30
C ASP A 108 9.50 3.71 4.46
N GLU A 109 10.69 3.81 3.88
CA GLU A 109 11.07 4.89 2.97
C GLU A 109 10.17 4.94 1.73
N ALA A 110 9.85 3.79 1.15
CA ALA A 110 8.93 3.71 0.01
C ALA A 110 7.52 4.22 0.34
N LEU A 111 7.04 3.97 1.57
CA LEU A 111 5.73 4.47 2.02
C LEU A 111 5.76 5.97 2.35
N LYS A 112 6.86 6.48 2.93
CA LYS A 112 7.08 7.91 3.18
C LYS A 112 7.14 8.71 1.89
N SER A 113 7.80 8.18 0.86
CA SER A 113 7.86 8.82 -0.45
C SER A 113 6.47 9.01 -1.06
N LEU A 114 5.55 8.05 -0.84
CA LEU A 114 4.16 8.24 -1.22
C LEU A 114 3.45 9.26 -0.32
N GLU A 115 3.68 9.28 1.00
CA GLU A 115 3.11 10.29 1.91
C GLU A 115 3.36 11.72 1.44
N GLU A 116 4.58 12.02 0.97
CA GLU A 116 4.98 13.34 0.48
C GLU A 116 4.20 13.79 -0.77
N GLN A 117 3.56 12.86 -1.48
CA GLN A 117 2.79 13.11 -2.70
C GLN A 117 1.27 13.27 -2.44
N LEU A 118 0.79 13.09 -1.20
CA LEU A 118 -0.64 13.01 -0.83
C LEU A 118 -1.20 14.24 -0.09
#